data_AF-A0A2E9MH64-F1
#
_entry.id   AF-A0A2E9MH64-F1
#
_cell.length_a   1.000
_cell.length_b   1.000
_cell.length_c   1.000
_cell.angle_alpha   90.00
_cell.angle_beta   90.00
_cell.angle_gamma   90.00
#
_symmetry.space_group_name_H-M   'P 1'
#
loop_
_entity.id
_entity.type
_entity.pdbx_description
1 polymer ?
#
loop_
_entity_poly.entity_id
_entity_poly.type
_entity_poly.pdbx_seq_one_letter_code
_entity_poly.pdbx_strand_id
1 'polypeptide(L)'
;MLSWYHSCRRDLPWRRTDDPYRIWVSEIMLQQTRVETTIDYYERFVARFPTVGDLAKATQDDVLKQWEGLGYYSRARNLHQAAKEIVDEGGQLPDSYDRLIDLPGIGPYTAAAVASIAFDRPHPVLDGNVQRVLCRMLRIEGDPRRTATRQELLAAGEKLMPSPAAMKKRTADDDDPGEGDPIEDGPGDVNQALMELGAQVCTPRKPDCQACPVRSWCRAQAELDDPTTLPLKPPRRERPHVEVTAGVIWKENRLLLARRPPGGMLAGLWEFPGGKIEEGETLAACLAREIREELAIEIDVGEPLASVDHEYTHLSITLHALQAHWRAGEPQTIGVDAWEWVTVEQLDDYAMPRADRRILERLAADGRPLEPDPAGPK
;
A
#
# COMPACT_ATOMS: atom_id res chain seq x y z
N MET A 1 -1.24 18.63 -23.81
CA MET A 1 -1.27 17.79 -22.60
C MET A 1 -1.10 18.62 -21.33
N LEU A 2 0.02 19.34 -21.17
CA LEU A 2 0.30 20.12 -19.96
C LEU A 2 -0.73 21.22 -19.69
N SER A 3 -1.15 21.97 -20.71
CA SER A 3 -2.26 22.95 -20.57
C SER A 3 -3.57 22.32 -20.10
N TRP A 4 -3.86 21.07 -20.50
CA TRP A 4 -5.01 20.32 -20.00
C TRP A 4 -4.81 19.91 -18.55
N TYR A 5 -3.61 19.42 -18.20
CA TYR A 5 -3.28 19.05 -16.83
C TYR A 5 -3.44 20.24 -15.88
N HIS A 6 -2.92 21.43 -16.21
CA HIS A 6 -3.11 22.61 -15.35
C HIS A 6 -4.56 23.04 -15.19
N SER A 7 -5.37 22.87 -16.24
CA SER A 7 -6.80 23.23 -16.19
C SER A 7 -7.66 22.20 -15.47
N CYS A 8 -7.24 20.93 -15.41
CA CYS A 8 -8.10 19.82 -15.02
C CYS A 8 -7.52 18.91 -13.92
N ARG A 9 -6.28 19.12 -13.47
CA ARG A 9 -5.66 18.29 -12.43
C ARG A 9 -6.52 18.30 -11.17
N ARG A 10 -6.73 17.12 -10.60
CA ARG A 10 -7.37 17.01 -9.29
C ARG A 10 -6.51 17.69 -8.24
N ASP A 11 -7.18 18.43 -7.37
CA ASP A 11 -6.61 19.00 -6.16
C ASP A 11 -6.45 17.89 -5.12
N LEU A 12 -5.20 17.54 -4.81
CA LEU A 12 -4.85 16.42 -3.92
C LEU A 12 -3.89 16.95 -2.84
N PRO A 13 -3.98 16.47 -1.58
CA PRO A 13 -3.17 17.01 -0.49
C PRO A 13 -1.66 17.03 -0.77
N TRP A 14 -1.12 15.98 -1.38
CA TRP A 14 0.29 15.86 -1.75
C TRP A 14 0.71 16.65 -2.99
N ARG A 15 -0.23 17.33 -3.68
CA ARG A 15 0.06 18.28 -4.78
C ARG A 15 0.10 19.73 -4.31
N ARG A 16 -0.19 20.00 -3.03
CA ARG A 16 -0.19 21.34 -2.43
C ARG A 16 1.13 21.66 -1.71
N THR A 17 2.17 20.88 -1.97
CA THR A 17 3.45 20.94 -1.27
C THR A 17 4.57 20.48 -2.19
N ASP A 18 5.74 21.10 -2.04
CA ASP A 18 6.97 20.71 -2.70
C ASP A 18 7.92 19.94 -1.75
N ASP A 19 7.44 19.58 -0.55
CA ASP A 19 8.21 18.84 0.44
C ASP A 19 8.49 17.40 -0.05
N PRO A 20 9.77 17.02 -0.29
CA PRO A 20 10.10 15.70 -0.80
C PRO A 20 9.64 14.55 0.11
N TYR A 21 9.64 14.74 1.43
CA TYR A 21 9.18 13.71 2.37
C TYR A 21 7.68 13.45 2.19
N ARG A 22 6.88 14.51 2.09
CA ARG A 22 5.44 14.43 1.88
C ARG A 22 5.09 13.82 0.53
N ILE A 23 5.81 14.18 -0.52
CA ILE A 23 5.63 13.60 -1.86
C ILE A 23 5.96 12.11 -1.80
N TRP A 24 7.11 11.73 -1.22
CA TRP A 24 7.52 10.33 -1.07
C TRP A 24 6.50 9.48 -0.30
N VAL A 25 5.98 9.97 0.83
CA VAL A 25 4.94 9.26 1.60
C VAL A 25 3.71 8.99 0.73
N SER A 26 3.25 9.99 -0.04
CA SER A 26 2.09 9.81 -0.92
C SER A 26 2.36 8.77 -2.03
N GLU A 27 3.54 8.78 -2.63
CA GLU A 27 3.93 7.84 -3.68
C GLU A 27 3.99 6.41 -3.17
N ILE A 28 4.44 6.18 -1.92
CA ILE A 28 4.40 4.86 -1.29
C ILE A 28 2.94 4.44 -1.01
N MET A 29 2.11 5.33 -0.49
CA MET A 29 0.70 5.03 -0.19
C MET A 29 -0.13 4.73 -1.45
N LEU A 30 0.16 5.39 -2.58
CA LEU A 30 -0.55 5.18 -3.84
C LEU A 30 -0.21 3.87 -4.54
N GLN A 31 0.85 3.16 -4.11
CA GLN A 31 1.20 1.85 -4.67
C GLN A 31 0.07 0.82 -4.46
N GLN A 32 -0.65 0.49 -5.53
CA GLN A 32 -1.77 -0.47 -5.49
C GLN A 32 -2.91 -0.03 -4.55
N THR A 33 -3.06 1.27 -4.32
CA THR A 33 -4.17 1.85 -3.54
C THR A 33 -4.84 2.96 -4.35
N ARG A 34 -6.16 3.11 -4.21
CA ARG A 34 -6.90 4.17 -4.91
C ARG A 34 -6.64 5.53 -4.27
N VAL A 35 -6.71 6.59 -5.08
CA VAL A 35 -6.50 7.98 -4.63
C VAL A 35 -7.50 8.34 -3.52
N GLU A 36 -8.78 8.01 -3.71
CA GLU A 36 -9.85 8.36 -2.79
C GLU A 36 -9.64 7.72 -1.41
N THR A 37 -9.17 6.47 -1.37
CA THR A 37 -8.81 5.79 -0.11
C THR A 37 -7.54 6.38 0.51
N THR A 38 -6.63 6.91 -0.29
CA THR A 38 -5.32 7.37 0.20
C THR A 38 -5.39 8.71 0.92
N ILE A 39 -6.32 9.59 0.55
CA ILE A 39 -6.43 10.97 1.09
C ILE A 39 -6.47 10.97 2.63
N ASP A 40 -7.43 10.28 3.23
CA ASP A 40 -7.60 10.27 4.69
C ASP A 40 -6.42 9.62 5.43
N TYR A 41 -5.77 8.63 4.82
CA TYR A 41 -4.58 8.01 5.40
C TYR A 41 -3.38 8.93 5.33
N TYR A 42 -3.16 9.56 4.19
CA TYR A 42 -2.09 10.51 3.99
C TYR A 42 -2.17 11.65 4.99
N GLU A 43 -3.35 12.30 5.11
CA GLU A 43 -3.52 13.45 6.00
C GLU A 43 -3.26 13.10 7.47
N ARG A 44 -3.80 11.98 7.96
CA ARG A 44 -3.54 11.51 9.33
C ARG A 44 -2.07 11.14 9.55
N PHE A 45 -1.46 10.46 8.57
CA PHE A 45 -0.08 10.00 8.66
C PHE A 45 0.90 11.18 8.71
N VAL A 46 0.76 12.17 7.82
CA VAL A 46 1.64 13.35 7.85
C VAL A 46 1.34 14.30 9.01
N ALA A 47 0.12 14.27 9.57
CA ALA A 47 -0.17 14.98 10.81
C ALA A 47 0.52 14.32 12.01
N ARG A 48 0.57 12.98 12.06
CA ARG A 48 1.23 12.21 13.12
C ARG A 48 2.75 12.20 12.98
N PHE A 49 3.27 12.15 11.76
CA PHE A 49 4.69 12.13 11.43
C PHE A 49 5.01 13.28 10.45
N PRO A 50 5.12 14.53 10.93
CA PRO A 50 5.28 15.70 10.06
C PRO A 50 6.58 15.74 9.27
N THR A 51 7.65 15.12 9.77
CA THR A 51 8.96 15.07 9.13
C THR A 51 9.50 13.64 9.04
N VAL A 52 10.49 13.42 8.17
CA VAL A 52 11.24 12.15 8.11
C VAL A 52 11.86 11.78 9.45
N GLY A 53 12.27 12.77 10.25
CA GLY A 53 12.80 12.58 11.60
C GLY A 53 11.76 12.08 12.59
N ASP A 54 10.53 12.58 12.52
CA ASP A 54 9.42 12.10 13.36
C ASP A 54 9.03 10.67 13.01
N LEU A 55 8.99 10.35 11.71
CA LEU A 55 8.74 9.00 11.23
C LEU A 55 9.84 8.02 11.68
N ALA A 56 11.12 8.40 11.55
CA ALA A 56 12.25 7.54 11.92
C ALA A 56 12.32 7.24 13.43
N LYS A 57 11.88 8.20 14.27
CA LYS A 57 11.84 8.06 15.73
C LYS A 57 10.66 7.20 16.23
N ALA A 58 9.62 7.02 15.41
CA ALA A 58 8.43 6.28 15.79
C ALA A 58 8.74 4.80 16.04
N THR A 59 7.89 4.14 16.83
CA THR A 59 7.95 2.67 16.90
C THR A 59 7.38 2.07 15.61
N GLN A 60 7.75 0.83 15.28
CA GLN A 60 7.12 0.16 14.14
C GLN A 60 5.61 0.00 14.34
N ASP A 61 5.17 -0.24 15.58
CA ASP A 61 3.76 -0.43 15.93
C ASP A 61 2.97 0.87 15.72
N ASP A 62 3.52 2.04 16.10
CA ASP A 62 2.94 3.35 15.77
C ASP A 62 2.72 3.52 14.26
N VAL A 63 3.73 3.18 13.45
CA VAL A 63 3.67 3.33 11.99
C VAL A 63 2.65 2.37 11.38
N LEU A 64 2.67 1.10 11.79
CA LEU A 64 1.72 0.10 11.33
C LEU A 64 0.29 0.45 11.73
N LYS A 65 0.11 1.10 12.89
CA LYS A 65 -1.20 1.56 13.33
C LYS A 65 -1.75 2.67 12.45
N GLN A 66 -0.94 3.66 12.08
CA GLN A 66 -1.36 4.68 11.12
C GLN A 66 -1.59 4.12 9.70
N TRP A 67 -1.02 2.95 9.39
CA TRP A 67 -1.20 2.24 8.12
C TRP A 67 -2.36 1.22 8.12
N GLU A 68 -2.96 0.95 9.28
CA GLU A 68 -3.96 -0.10 9.48
C GLU A 68 -5.16 0.10 8.54
N GLY A 69 -5.40 -0.89 7.68
CA GLY A 69 -6.48 -0.88 6.69
C GLY A 69 -6.06 -0.47 5.27
N LEU A 70 -4.87 0.12 5.09
CA LEU A 70 -4.36 0.51 3.76
C LEU A 70 -3.83 -0.69 2.94
N GLY A 71 -3.51 -1.79 3.62
CA GLY A 71 -2.99 -3.02 3.03
C GLY A 71 -1.53 -2.91 2.57
N TYR A 72 -0.96 -4.04 2.13
CA TYR A 72 0.44 -4.16 1.72
C TYR A 72 1.42 -3.57 2.74
N TYR A 73 1.36 -4.05 3.99
CA TYR A 73 2.08 -3.51 5.14
C TYR A 73 3.61 -3.53 5.05
N SER A 74 4.18 -4.30 4.11
CA SER A 74 5.61 -4.18 3.79
C SER A 74 5.99 -2.77 3.34
N ARG A 75 5.07 -2.03 2.71
CA ARG A 75 5.27 -0.62 2.34
C ARG A 75 5.53 0.25 3.56
N ALA A 76 4.73 0.12 4.61
CA ALA A 76 4.88 0.88 5.86
C ALA A 76 6.22 0.56 6.56
N ARG A 77 6.57 -0.73 6.64
CA ARG A 77 7.83 -1.17 7.26
C ARG A 77 9.04 -0.68 6.49
N ASN A 78 9.02 -0.80 5.16
CA ASN A 78 10.10 -0.32 4.31
C ASN A 78 10.21 1.20 4.33
N LEU A 79 9.09 1.92 4.30
CA LEU A 79 9.04 3.38 4.45
C LEU A 79 9.69 3.81 5.77
N HIS A 80 9.36 3.13 6.87
CA HIS A 80 9.95 3.41 8.18
C HIS A 80 11.46 3.09 8.22
N GLN A 81 11.88 1.95 7.66
CA GLN A 81 13.29 1.58 7.59
C GLN A 81 14.09 2.58 6.75
N ALA A 82 13.58 2.96 5.57
CA ALA A 82 14.18 3.99 4.74
C ALA A 82 14.25 5.35 5.45
N ALA A 83 13.23 5.73 6.23
CA ALA A 83 13.25 6.97 7.01
C ALA A 83 14.38 6.99 8.05
N LYS A 84 14.66 5.84 8.68
CA LYS A 84 15.80 5.69 9.61
C LYS A 84 17.13 5.86 8.88
N GLU A 85 17.30 5.18 7.74
CA GLU A 85 18.51 5.29 6.92
C GLU A 85 18.74 6.73 6.44
N ILE A 86 17.69 7.45 6.01
CA ILE A 86 17.78 8.86 5.63
C ILE A 86 18.23 9.73 6.81
N VAL A 87 17.72 9.49 8.02
CA VAL A 87 18.11 10.24 9.22
C VAL A 87 19.56 9.96 9.61
N ASP A 88 20.01 8.71 9.51
CA ASP A 88 21.39 8.33 9.74
C ASP A 88 22.36 8.99 8.73
N GLU A 89 21.88 9.25 7.50
CA GLU A 89 22.60 9.97 6.43
C GLU A 89 22.47 11.52 6.51
N GLY A 90 21.87 12.08 7.56
CA GLY A 90 21.79 13.54 7.78
C GLY A 90 20.39 14.15 7.60
N GLY A 91 19.37 13.31 7.41
CA GLY A 91 17.95 13.71 7.50
C GLY A 91 17.38 14.40 6.26
N GLN A 92 18.11 14.40 5.14
CA GLN A 92 17.63 14.93 3.86
C GLN A 92 17.33 13.79 2.88
N LEU A 93 16.15 13.84 2.26
CA LEU A 93 15.79 12.84 1.25
C LEU A 93 16.73 12.99 0.02
N PRO A 94 17.33 11.89 -0.49
CA PRO A 94 18.21 11.97 -1.65
C PRO A 94 17.50 12.50 -2.89
N ASP A 95 18.17 13.35 -3.65
CA ASP A 95 17.61 14.00 -4.85
C ASP A 95 17.92 13.25 -6.16
N SER A 96 18.71 12.17 -6.08
CA SER A 96 19.16 11.39 -7.22
C SER A 96 18.41 10.06 -7.30
N TYR A 97 18.05 9.67 -8.52
CA TYR A 97 17.38 8.40 -8.78
C TYR A 97 18.17 7.21 -8.24
N ASP A 98 19.49 7.20 -8.45
CA ASP A 98 20.37 6.09 -8.06
C ASP A 98 20.43 5.92 -6.54
N ARG A 99 20.38 7.01 -5.76
CA ARG A 99 20.29 6.89 -4.30
C ARG A 99 18.88 6.57 -3.81
N LEU A 100 17.86 7.12 -4.45
CA LEU A 100 16.47 6.83 -4.10
C LEU A 100 16.16 5.33 -4.27
N ILE A 101 16.59 4.71 -5.37
CA ILE A 101 16.28 3.30 -5.64
C ILE A 101 16.98 2.31 -4.68
N ASP A 102 18.07 2.73 -4.04
CA ASP A 102 18.77 1.92 -3.05
C ASP A 102 18.01 1.86 -1.70
N LEU A 103 17.11 2.80 -1.44
CA LEU A 103 16.37 2.86 -0.18
C LEU A 103 15.30 1.75 -0.10
N PRO A 104 15.07 1.17 1.08
CA PRO A 104 14.06 0.13 1.30
C PRO A 104 12.67 0.51 0.79
N GLY A 105 12.11 -0.35 -0.06
CA GLY A 105 10.75 -0.17 -0.59
C GLY A 105 10.62 0.85 -1.72
N ILE A 106 11.70 1.52 -2.13
CA ILE A 106 11.71 2.40 -3.29
C ILE A 106 12.10 1.59 -4.52
N GLY A 107 11.11 1.27 -5.37
CA GLY A 107 11.36 0.68 -6.68
C GLY A 107 11.58 1.72 -7.78
N PRO A 108 11.87 1.29 -9.03
CA PRO A 108 12.10 2.19 -10.17
C PRO A 108 11.01 3.24 -10.38
N TYR A 109 9.74 2.89 -10.14
CA TYR A 109 8.63 3.82 -10.23
C TYR A 109 8.74 4.94 -9.18
N THR A 110 8.86 4.58 -7.90
CA THR A 110 8.88 5.57 -6.81
C THR A 110 10.14 6.42 -6.87
N ALA A 111 11.29 5.85 -7.22
CA ALA A 111 12.52 6.62 -7.45
C ALA A 111 12.32 7.67 -8.56
N ALA A 112 11.76 7.29 -9.72
CA ALA A 112 11.48 8.24 -10.79
C ALA A 112 10.42 9.29 -10.41
N ALA A 113 9.36 8.88 -9.70
CA ALA A 113 8.29 9.77 -9.27
C ALA A 113 8.82 10.82 -8.29
N VAL A 114 9.52 10.41 -7.23
CA VAL A 114 10.11 11.33 -6.25
C VAL A 114 11.17 12.22 -6.90
N ALA A 115 12.10 11.63 -7.66
CA ALA A 115 13.16 12.39 -8.32
C ALA A 115 12.61 13.46 -9.28
N SER A 116 11.54 13.15 -10.02
CA SER A 116 10.95 14.10 -10.97
C SER A 116 10.01 15.11 -10.32
N ILE A 117 9.17 14.71 -9.36
CA ILE A 117 8.16 15.58 -8.76
C ILE A 117 8.78 16.50 -7.70
N ALA A 118 9.69 15.99 -6.86
CA ALA A 118 10.27 16.76 -5.77
C ALA A 118 11.58 17.48 -6.15
N PHE A 119 12.31 16.98 -7.16
CA PHE A 119 13.65 17.44 -7.50
C PHE A 119 13.87 17.72 -8.98
N ASP A 120 12.80 17.67 -9.79
CA ASP A 120 12.84 17.96 -11.22
C ASP A 120 13.90 17.18 -12.01
N ARG A 121 14.22 15.97 -11.59
CA ARG A 121 15.11 15.09 -12.35
C ARG A 121 14.34 14.43 -13.50
N PRO A 122 14.90 14.36 -14.73
CA PRO A 122 14.18 13.94 -15.92
C PRO A 122 14.08 12.41 -16.04
N HIS A 123 13.45 11.76 -15.06
CA HIS A 123 13.18 10.33 -15.05
C HIS A 123 11.71 10.05 -15.34
N PRO A 124 11.38 9.27 -16.39
CA PRO A 124 9.98 8.96 -16.70
C PRO A 124 9.38 7.98 -15.71
N VAL A 125 8.14 8.21 -15.30
CA VAL A 125 7.38 7.26 -14.48
C VAL A 125 6.62 6.26 -15.35
N LEU A 126 6.58 4.99 -14.94
CA LEU A 126 5.81 3.93 -15.60
C LEU A 126 4.92 3.15 -14.63
N ASP A 127 3.88 3.81 -14.12
CA ASP A 127 2.78 3.13 -13.44
C ASP A 127 1.81 2.47 -14.44
N GLY A 128 0.76 1.81 -13.94
CA GLY A 128 -0.25 1.19 -14.80
C GLY A 128 -1.05 2.20 -15.66
N ASN A 129 -1.12 3.48 -15.26
CA ASN A 129 -1.76 4.55 -16.01
C ASN A 129 -0.91 4.98 -17.20
N VAL A 130 0.36 5.32 -16.96
CA VAL A 130 1.30 5.74 -17.99
C VAL A 130 1.57 4.61 -18.97
N GLN A 131 1.77 3.37 -18.51
CA GLN A 131 1.92 2.20 -19.39
C GLN A 131 0.74 2.08 -20.36
N ARG A 132 -0.49 2.23 -19.86
CA ARG A 132 -1.70 2.17 -20.69
C ARG A 132 -1.78 3.32 -21.68
N VAL A 133 -1.49 4.55 -21.24
CA VAL A 133 -1.47 5.75 -22.10
C VAL A 133 -0.46 5.55 -23.22
N LEU A 134 0.78 5.18 -22.91
CA LEU A 134 1.85 5.00 -23.90
C LEU A 134 1.56 3.84 -24.85
N CYS A 135 1.07 2.70 -24.34
CA CYS A 135 0.66 1.59 -25.20
C CYS A 135 -0.39 2.00 -26.22
N ARG A 136 -1.40 2.78 -25.82
CA ARG A 136 -2.44 3.26 -26.74
C ARG A 136 -1.93 4.37 -27.66
N MET A 137 -1.25 5.36 -27.11
CA MET A 137 -0.78 6.52 -27.86
C MET A 137 0.18 6.10 -28.97
N LEU A 138 1.10 5.17 -28.68
CA LEU A 138 2.15 4.73 -29.61
C LEU A 138 1.82 3.41 -30.32
N ARG A 139 0.70 2.76 -29.96
CA ARG A 139 0.31 1.43 -30.42
C ARG A 139 1.40 0.38 -30.14
N ILE A 140 1.84 0.32 -28.89
CA ILE A 140 2.76 -0.71 -28.41
C ILE A 140 1.92 -1.92 -28.01
N GLU A 141 1.98 -2.98 -28.82
CA GLU A 141 1.12 -4.17 -28.70
C GLU A 141 1.68 -5.24 -27.75
N GLY A 142 2.78 -4.99 -27.03
CA GLY A 142 3.35 -5.93 -26.06
C GLY A 142 2.65 -5.94 -24.70
N ASP A 143 2.84 -7.01 -23.93
CA ASP A 143 2.51 -7.04 -22.49
C ASP A 143 3.52 -6.14 -21.72
N PRO A 144 3.08 -5.08 -21.03
CA PRO A 144 3.96 -4.13 -20.33
C PRO A 144 4.82 -4.74 -19.23
N ARG A 145 4.53 -5.98 -18.82
CA ARG A 145 5.27 -6.71 -17.78
C ARG A 145 6.45 -7.49 -18.35
N ARG A 146 6.53 -7.64 -19.67
CA ARG A 146 7.71 -8.22 -20.34
C ARG A 146 8.81 -7.18 -20.43
N THR A 147 10.04 -7.60 -20.17
CA THR A 147 11.23 -6.73 -20.19
C THR A 147 11.35 -5.90 -21.46
N ALA A 148 11.16 -6.51 -22.63
CA ALA A 148 11.25 -5.82 -23.92
C ALA A 148 10.22 -4.68 -24.05
N THR A 149 8.93 -4.95 -23.80
CA THR A 149 7.88 -3.92 -23.81
C THR A 149 8.15 -2.84 -22.79
N ARG A 150 8.62 -3.21 -21.58
CA ARG A 150 8.95 -2.24 -20.53
C ARG A 150 10.08 -1.30 -20.96
N GLN A 151 11.11 -1.80 -21.63
CA GLN A 151 12.20 -0.99 -22.18
C GLN A 151 11.71 -0.04 -23.27
N GLU A 152 10.83 -0.52 -24.16
CA GLU A 152 10.22 0.33 -25.20
C GLU A 152 9.39 1.47 -24.59
N LEU A 153 8.59 1.17 -23.56
CA LEU A 153 7.81 2.17 -22.82
C LEU A 153 8.70 3.17 -22.07
N LEU A 154 9.82 2.73 -21.50
CA LEU A 154 10.79 3.63 -20.85
C LEU A 154 11.39 4.58 -21.88
N ALA A 155 11.89 4.06 -23.01
CA ALA A 155 12.44 4.89 -24.09
C ALA A 155 11.41 5.88 -24.67
N ALA A 156 10.14 5.51 -24.69
CA ALA A 156 9.05 6.42 -25.06
C ALA A 156 8.87 7.54 -24.01
N GLY A 157 8.88 7.20 -22.72
CA GLY A 157 8.78 8.17 -21.63
C GLY A 157 9.96 9.14 -21.60
N GLU A 158 11.19 8.65 -21.80
CA GLU A 158 12.41 9.48 -21.87
C GLU A 158 12.30 10.57 -22.95
N LYS A 159 11.73 10.24 -24.10
CA LYS A 159 11.51 11.20 -25.20
C LYS A 159 10.47 12.27 -24.89
N LEU A 160 9.62 12.07 -23.88
CA LEU A 160 8.64 13.05 -23.42
C LEU A 160 9.22 14.00 -22.36
N MET A 161 10.38 13.68 -21.77
CA MET A 161 10.99 14.53 -20.75
C MET A 161 11.52 15.84 -21.36
N PRO A 162 11.41 16.98 -20.64
CA PRO A 162 11.99 18.24 -21.07
C PRO A 162 13.50 18.13 -21.29
N SER A 163 14.03 18.85 -22.29
CA SER A 163 15.47 18.87 -22.55
C SER A 163 16.24 19.62 -21.45
N PRO A 164 17.52 19.30 -21.21
CA PRO A 164 18.36 20.05 -20.25
C PRO A 164 18.42 21.56 -20.52
N ALA A 165 18.27 21.99 -21.78
CA ALA A 165 18.24 23.40 -22.15
C ALA A 165 16.95 24.10 -21.70
N ALA A 166 15.81 23.41 -21.73
CA ALA A 166 14.55 23.91 -21.17
C ALA A 166 14.61 23.96 -19.63
N MET A 167 15.32 23.02 -18.99
CA MET A 167 15.48 23.00 -17.54
C MET A 167 16.39 24.10 -16.99
N LYS A 168 17.44 24.51 -17.73
CA LYS A 168 18.40 25.55 -17.28
C LYS A 168 17.80 26.94 -17.10
N LYS A 169 16.67 27.25 -17.74
CA LYS A 169 15.95 28.50 -17.52
C LYS A 169 15.31 28.60 -16.13
N ARG A 170 15.10 27.46 -15.43
CA ARG A 170 14.41 27.40 -14.13
C ARG A 170 15.29 27.67 -12.92
N THR A 171 16.61 27.66 -13.06
CA THR A 171 17.57 27.72 -11.94
C THR A 171 18.39 29.01 -11.88
N ALA A 172 18.06 30.01 -12.70
CA ALA A 172 18.77 31.28 -12.75
C ALA A 172 17.83 32.39 -12.24
N ASP A 173 17.98 32.75 -10.97
CA ASP A 173 17.60 34.04 -10.39
C ASP A 173 16.10 34.37 -10.14
N ASP A 174 15.23 33.41 -9.79
CA ASP A 174 13.84 33.70 -9.37
C ASP A 174 13.70 34.11 -7.89
N ASP A 175 14.48 35.10 -7.44
CA ASP A 175 14.32 35.81 -6.15
C ASP A 175 13.50 37.13 -6.30
N ASP A 176 12.89 37.39 -7.47
CA ASP A 176 12.05 38.57 -7.71
C ASP A 176 10.58 38.17 -7.94
N PRO A 177 9.65 38.43 -6.99
CA PRO A 177 8.22 38.13 -7.14
C PRO A 177 7.48 39.18 -8.01
N GLY A 178 8.17 39.77 -8.99
CA GLY A 178 7.63 40.78 -9.90
C GLY A 178 7.00 40.16 -11.14
N GLU A 179 5.67 40.24 -11.24
CA GLU A 179 4.87 40.12 -12.48
C GLU A 179 5.35 39.11 -13.55
N GLY A 180 5.22 37.81 -13.22
CA GLY A 180 4.44 36.88 -14.05
C GLY A 180 5.01 36.41 -15.38
N ASP A 181 6.23 35.86 -15.41
CA ASP A 181 6.55 34.81 -16.39
C ASP A 181 6.06 33.46 -15.84
N PRO A 182 5.26 32.68 -16.60
CA PRO A 182 4.74 31.40 -16.11
C PRO A 182 5.89 30.40 -15.93
N ILE A 183 5.94 29.77 -14.76
CA ILE A 183 6.82 28.63 -14.45
C ILE A 183 6.78 27.65 -15.63
N GLU A 184 7.88 27.51 -16.38
CA GLU A 184 7.98 26.56 -17.50
C GLU A 184 7.84 25.12 -16.94
N ASP A 185 6.93 24.33 -17.52
CA ASP A 185 6.59 22.96 -17.11
C ASP A 185 7.81 22.04 -16.91
N GLY A 186 7.90 21.39 -15.75
CA GLY A 186 9.02 20.52 -15.37
C GLY A 186 8.81 19.03 -15.68
N PRO A 187 9.85 18.17 -15.48
CA PRO A 187 9.70 16.71 -15.60
C PRO A 187 8.60 16.15 -14.68
N GLY A 188 8.45 16.71 -13.47
CA GLY A 188 7.37 16.38 -12.55
C GLY A 188 5.98 16.60 -13.16
N ASP A 189 5.76 17.75 -13.82
CA ASP A 189 4.49 18.07 -14.47
C ASP A 189 4.18 17.11 -15.62
N VAL A 190 5.18 16.74 -16.43
CA VAL A 190 5.00 15.75 -17.50
C VAL A 190 4.55 14.40 -16.95
N ASN A 191 5.23 13.92 -15.90
CA ASN A 191 4.90 12.65 -15.26
C ASN A 191 3.51 12.68 -14.63
N GLN A 192 3.19 13.74 -13.88
CA GLN A 192 1.87 13.89 -13.27
C GLN A 192 0.76 14.04 -14.33
N ALA A 193 1.00 14.75 -15.42
CA ALA A 193 0.04 14.88 -16.52
C ALA A 193 -0.24 13.54 -17.20
N LEU A 194 0.77 12.69 -17.41
CA LEU A 194 0.58 11.35 -17.97
C LEU A 194 -0.20 10.43 -17.02
N MET A 195 0.12 10.46 -15.72
CA MET A 195 -0.61 9.72 -14.69
C MET A 195 -2.07 10.16 -14.62
N GLU A 196 -2.32 11.47 -14.59
CA GLU A 196 -3.65 12.07 -14.53
C GLU A 196 -4.46 11.74 -15.79
N LEU A 197 -3.83 11.80 -16.98
CA LEU A 197 -4.44 11.45 -18.25
C LEU A 197 -4.91 9.99 -18.25
N GLY A 198 -4.08 9.08 -17.79
CA GLY A 198 -4.46 7.68 -17.65
C GLY A 198 -5.59 7.49 -16.63
N ALA A 199 -5.54 8.19 -15.50
CA ALA A 199 -6.53 8.06 -14.43
C ALA A 199 -7.92 8.59 -14.83
N GLN A 200 -8.00 9.74 -15.50
CA GLN A 200 -9.27 10.46 -15.72
C GLN A 200 -9.84 10.28 -17.12
N VAL A 201 -8.99 10.16 -18.14
CA VAL A 201 -9.43 10.22 -19.55
C VAL A 201 -9.20 8.89 -20.25
N CYS A 202 -7.94 8.44 -20.32
CA CYS A 202 -7.56 7.20 -20.98
C CYS A 202 -7.78 5.99 -20.06
N THR A 203 -9.01 5.82 -19.56
CA THR A 203 -9.35 4.80 -18.56
C THR A 203 -9.31 3.37 -19.12
N PRO A 204 -9.20 2.31 -18.29
CA PRO A 204 -9.03 0.95 -18.77
C PRO A 204 -10.16 0.42 -19.66
N ARG A 205 -11.42 0.80 -19.38
CA ARG A 205 -12.61 0.20 -20.02
C ARG A 205 -13.41 1.15 -20.91
N LYS A 206 -13.51 2.44 -20.54
CA LYS A 206 -14.31 3.43 -21.25
C LYS A 206 -13.50 4.73 -21.37
N PRO A 207 -12.43 4.74 -22.17
CA PRO A 207 -11.63 5.95 -22.33
C PRO A 207 -12.44 7.03 -23.04
N ASP A 208 -12.36 8.28 -22.56
CA ASP A 208 -12.96 9.42 -23.24
C ASP A 208 -12.00 9.93 -24.33
N CYS A 209 -11.96 9.20 -25.44
CA CYS A 209 -11.08 9.54 -26.56
C CYS A 209 -11.45 10.87 -27.22
N GLN A 210 -12.69 11.36 -27.09
CA GLN A 210 -13.12 12.63 -27.68
C GLN A 210 -12.59 13.82 -26.88
N ALA A 211 -12.64 13.74 -25.55
CA ALA A 211 -12.07 14.76 -24.67
C ALA A 211 -10.54 14.65 -24.48
N CYS A 212 -9.89 13.67 -25.10
CA CYS A 212 -8.48 13.40 -24.87
C CYS A 212 -7.55 14.48 -25.46
N PRO A 213 -6.71 15.14 -24.64
CA PRO A 213 -5.85 16.25 -25.08
C PRO A 213 -4.71 15.83 -26.01
N VAL A 214 -4.49 14.52 -26.20
CA VAL A 214 -3.49 13.93 -27.10
C VAL A 214 -4.13 13.06 -28.18
N ARG A 215 -5.44 13.20 -28.41
CA ARG A 215 -6.21 12.41 -29.39
C ARG A 215 -5.56 12.40 -30.77
N SER A 216 -5.13 13.56 -31.26
CA SER A 216 -4.50 13.72 -32.59
C SER A 216 -3.19 12.96 -32.78
N TRP A 217 -2.56 12.53 -31.68
CA TRP A 217 -1.31 11.76 -31.70
C TRP A 217 -1.52 10.29 -31.35
N CYS A 218 -2.74 9.88 -31.02
CA CYS A 218 -3.03 8.55 -30.51
C CYS A 218 -3.21 7.54 -31.65
N ARG A 219 -2.19 6.71 -31.87
CA ARG A 219 -2.21 5.68 -32.91
C ARG A 219 -3.27 4.62 -32.68
N ALA A 220 -3.51 4.17 -31.45
CA ALA A 220 -4.59 3.21 -31.19
C ALA A 220 -5.96 3.78 -31.54
N GLN A 221 -6.21 5.08 -31.31
CA GLN A 221 -7.48 5.70 -31.68
C GLN A 221 -7.62 5.86 -33.21
N ALA A 222 -6.52 6.15 -33.90
CA ALA A 222 -6.52 6.34 -35.35
C ALA A 222 -6.54 5.03 -36.16
N GLU A 223 -5.92 3.97 -35.62
CA GLU A 223 -5.59 2.75 -36.38
C GLU A 223 -6.34 1.49 -35.90
N LEU A 224 -6.94 1.47 -34.70
CA LEU A 224 -7.65 0.30 -34.16
C LEU A 224 -9.15 0.57 -34.07
N ASP A 225 -9.95 -0.49 -34.26
CA ASP A 225 -11.40 -0.45 -34.01
C ASP A 225 -11.71 -0.21 -32.52
N ASP A 226 -10.89 -0.78 -31.62
CA ASP A 226 -11.04 -0.65 -30.18
C ASP A 226 -9.67 -0.44 -29.48
N PRO A 227 -9.37 0.79 -29.01
CA PRO A 227 -8.16 1.09 -28.24
C PRO A 227 -8.06 0.34 -26.89
N THR A 228 -9.16 -0.23 -26.37
CA THR A 228 -9.16 -0.94 -25.09
C THR A 228 -8.55 -2.34 -25.15
N THR A 229 -8.30 -2.83 -26.37
CA THR A 229 -7.45 -4.02 -26.63
C THR A 229 -6.02 -3.84 -26.12
N LEU A 230 -5.57 -2.59 -25.91
CA LEU A 230 -4.27 -2.25 -25.33
C LEU A 230 -4.39 -1.67 -23.91
N PRO A 231 -3.39 -1.95 -23.04
CA PRO A 231 -2.27 -2.87 -23.23
C PRO A 231 -2.70 -4.34 -23.20
N LEU A 232 -1.91 -5.23 -23.80
CA LEU A 232 -2.15 -6.68 -23.68
C LEU A 232 -2.05 -7.12 -22.22
N LYS A 233 -3.05 -7.89 -21.79
CA LYS A 233 -3.11 -8.45 -20.45
C LYS A 233 -2.94 -9.96 -20.52
N PRO A 234 -2.21 -10.56 -19.56
CA PRO A 234 -2.18 -12.01 -19.45
C PRO A 234 -3.54 -12.57 -19.05
N PRO A 235 -3.72 -13.89 -19.21
CA PRO A 235 -4.75 -14.61 -18.47
C PRO A 235 -4.55 -14.47 -16.96
N ARG A 236 -5.67 -14.38 -16.22
CA ARG A 236 -5.70 -14.36 -14.76
C ARG A 236 -5.33 -15.75 -14.24
N ARG A 237 -4.38 -15.82 -13.29
CA ARG A 237 -4.06 -17.07 -12.60
C ARG A 237 -5.16 -17.41 -11.59
N GLU A 238 -5.41 -18.70 -11.41
CA GLU A 238 -6.21 -19.20 -10.29
C GLU A 238 -5.53 -18.82 -8.97
N ARG A 239 -6.35 -18.52 -7.96
CA ARG A 239 -5.88 -18.14 -6.62
C ARG A 239 -6.25 -19.27 -5.67
N PRO A 240 -5.30 -19.77 -4.85
CA PRO A 240 -5.63 -20.74 -3.82
C PRO A 240 -6.56 -20.11 -2.79
N HIS A 241 -7.46 -20.94 -2.27
CA HIS A 241 -8.28 -20.64 -1.10
C HIS A 241 -7.81 -21.49 0.07
N VAL A 242 -7.70 -20.90 1.26
CA VAL A 242 -7.29 -21.61 2.47
C VAL A 242 -8.22 -21.29 3.63
N GLU A 243 -8.50 -22.27 4.47
CA GLU A 243 -9.26 -22.09 5.70
C GLU A 243 -8.31 -21.95 6.89
N VAL A 244 -8.62 -21.00 7.78
CA VAL A 244 -7.73 -20.59 8.88
C VAL A 244 -8.57 -20.42 10.15
N THR A 245 -8.05 -20.85 11.29
CA THR A 245 -8.64 -20.61 12.61
C THR A 245 -8.02 -19.39 13.28
N ALA A 246 -8.82 -18.71 14.10
CA ALA A 246 -8.39 -17.66 15.02
C ALA A 246 -9.01 -17.91 16.39
N GLY A 247 -8.18 -17.94 17.43
CA GLY A 247 -8.59 -18.12 18.81
C GLY A 247 -8.84 -16.79 19.49
N VAL A 248 -10.10 -16.54 19.85
CA VAL A 248 -10.44 -15.52 20.85
C VAL A 248 -10.23 -16.16 22.22
N ILE A 249 -8.96 -16.20 22.65
CA ILE A 249 -8.53 -16.95 23.84
C ILE A 249 -8.58 -16.06 25.06
N TRP A 250 -9.35 -16.47 26.06
CA TRP A 250 -9.52 -15.76 27.33
C TRP A 250 -8.64 -16.34 28.44
N LYS A 251 -8.04 -15.46 29.23
CA LYS A 251 -7.49 -15.76 30.55
C LYS A 251 -7.99 -14.69 31.50
N GLU A 252 -8.94 -15.06 32.36
CA GLU A 252 -9.72 -14.10 33.15
C GLU A 252 -10.36 -13.06 32.21
N ASN A 253 -10.22 -11.77 32.50
CA ASN A 253 -10.79 -10.67 31.71
C ASN A 253 -9.87 -10.18 30.57
N ARG A 254 -8.92 -11.02 30.11
CA ARG A 254 -7.95 -10.65 29.07
C ARG A 254 -7.96 -11.62 27.90
N LEU A 255 -7.68 -11.08 26.73
CA LEU A 255 -7.54 -11.77 25.45
C LEU A 255 -6.07 -11.94 25.10
N LEU A 256 -5.71 -13.08 24.52
CA LEU A 256 -4.38 -13.28 23.95
C LEU A 256 -4.32 -12.71 22.54
N LEU A 257 -3.39 -11.81 22.30
CA LEU A 257 -2.94 -11.45 20.96
C LEU A 257 -1.53 -11.97 20.72
N ALA A 258 -1.23 -12.26 19.45
CA ALA A 258 0.12 -12.59 19.00
C ALA A 258 0.55 -11.66 17.86
N ARG A 259 1.84 -11.32 17.82
CA ARG A 259 2.45 -10.54 16.74
C ARG A 259 3.09 -11.48 15.73
N ARG A 260 2.72 -11.28 14.46
CA ARG A 260 3.23 -12.07 13.34
C ARG A 260 4.75 -11.91 13.16
N PRO A 261 5.50 -12.99 12.91
CA PRO A 261 6.95 -12.95 12.65
C PRO A 261 7.39 -11.96 11.57
N PRO A 262 8.64 -11.46 11.64
CA PRO A 262 9.23 -10.71 10.55
C PRO A 262 9.35 -11.58 9.27
N GLY A 263 9.30 -10.93 8.10
CA GLY A 263 9.55 -11.60 6.81
C GLY A 263 8.38 -12.37 6.17
N GLY A 264 7.24 -12.50 6.86
CA GLY A 264 6.05 -13.18 6.36
C GLY A 264 4.93 -12.27 5.83
N MET A 265 3.84 -12.90 5.39
CA MET A 265 2.58 -12.22 5.10
C MET A 265 2.10 -11.51 6.37
N LEU A 266 1.70 -10.23 6.23
CA LEU A 266 1.22 -9.39 7.33
C LEU A 266 2.21 -9.24 8.52
N ALA A 267 3.51 -9.44 8.29
CA ALA A 267 4.55 -9.36 9.32
C ALA A 267 4.46 -8.11 10.21
N GLY A 268 4.63 -8.30 11.53
CA GLY A 268 4.57 -7.23 12.53
C GLY A 268 3.16 -6.77 12.91
N LEU A 269 2.09 -7.26 12.26
CA LEU A 269 0.73 -7.03 12.76
C LEU A 269 0.41 -7.96 13.93
N TRP A 270 -0.49 -7.49 14.79
CA TRP A 270 -1.08 -8.26 15.88
C TRP A 270 -2.36 -8.94 15.40
N GLU A 271 -2.63 -10.14 15.86
CA GLU A 271 -3.81 -10.92 15.46
C GLU A 271 -4.30 -11.83 16.58
N PHE A 272 -5.50 -12.35 16.41
CA PHE A 272 -5.95 -13.50 17.21
C PHE A 272 -5.13 -14.71 16.78
N PRO A 273 -4.42 -15.38 17.71
CA PRO A 273 -3.51 -16.46 17.33
C PRO A 273 -4.29 -17.67 16.81
N GLY A 274 -3.70 -18.39 15.86
CA GLY A 274 -4.31 -19.54 15.20
C GLY A 274 -3.55 -19.85 13.91
N GLY A 275 -4.10 -20.72 13.07
CA GLY A 275 -3.38 -21.15 11.88
C GLY A 275 -4.22 -21.94 10.90
N LYS A 276 -3.55 -22.59 9.94
CA LYS A 276 -4.21 -23.19 8.79
C LYS A 276 -4.77 -24.54 9.15
N ILE A 277 -5.96 -24.83 8.62
CA ILE A 277 -6.57 -26.15 8.78
C ILE A 277 -5.84 -27.17 7.90
N GLU A 278 -5.46 -28.30 8.49
CA GLU A 278 -4.90 -29.44 7.76
C GLU A 278 -5.99 -30.39 7.22
N GLU A 279 -5.64 -31.24 6.27
CA GLU A 279 -6.59 -32.15 5.63
C GLU A 279 -7.23 -33.12 6.65
N GLY A 280 -8.56 -33.10 6.74
CA GLY A 280 -9.32 -33.94 7.65
C GLY A 280 -9.39 -33.43 9.10
N GLU A 281 -8.84 -32.24 9.38
CA GLU A 281 -8.82 -31.64 10.72
C GLU A 281 -10.13 -30.89 11.03
N THR A 282 -10.59 -30.94 12.28
CA THR A 282 -11.71 -30.09 12.74
C THR A 282 -11.21 -28.71 13.15
N LEU A 283 -12.07 -27.69 13.13
CA LEU A 283 -11.70 -26.34 13.57
C LEU A 283 -11.10 -26.30 14.98
N ALA A 284 -11.68 -27.06 15.91
CA ALA A 284 -11.20 -27.11 17.29
C ALA A 284 -9.84 -27.82 17.41
N ALA A 285 -9.63 -28.90 16.65
CA ALA A 285 -8.34 -29.59 16.63
C ALA A 285 -7.24 -28.71 16.03
N CYS A 286 -7.54 -28.02 14.93
CA CYS A 286 -6.64 -27.06 14.28
C CYS A 286 -6.21 -25.96 15.26
N LEU A 287 -7.17 -25.27 15.87
CA LEU A 287 -6.84 -24.18 16.80
C LEU A 287 -6.00 -24.68 17.98
N ALA A 288 -6.38 -25.80 18.60
CA ALA A 288 -5.62 -26.35 19.72
C ALA A 288 -4.20 -26.82 19.33
N ARG A 289 -4.00 -27.30 18.09
CA ARG A 289 -2.69 -27.67 17.55
C ARG A 289 -1.82 -26.43 17.32
N GLU A 290 -2.31 -25.47 16.55
CA GLU A 290 -1.58 -24.25 16.19
C GLU A 290 -1.14 -23.47 17.44
N ILE A 291 -2.04 -23.31 18.42
CA ILE A 291 -1.71 -22.62 19.67
C ILE A 291 -0.65 -23.37 20.49
N ARG A 292 -0.65 -24.70 20.47
CA ARG A 292 0.40 -25.48 21.14
C ARG A 292 1.74 -25.34 20.40
N GLU A 293 1.74 -25.37 19.08
CA GLU A 293 2.93 -25.33 18.24
C GLU A 293 3.59 -23.94 18.26
N GLU A 294 2.81 -22.87 18.18
CA GLU A 294 3.33 -21.51 18.05
C GLU A 294 3.54 -20.80 19.40
N LEU A 295 2.76 -21.15 20.43
CA LEU A 295 2.73 -20.46 21.72
C LEU A 295 3.01 -21.39 22.92
N ALA A 296 3.07 -22.71 22.75
CA ALA A 296 3.32 -23.67 23.84
C ALA A 296 2.33 -23.60 25.03
N ILE A 297 1.06 -23.27 24.75
CA ILE A 297 -0.02 -23.29 25.76
C ILE A 297 -1.10 -24.31 25.41
N GLU A 298 -1.85 -24.72 26.43
CA GLU A 298 -3.05 -25.53 26.29
C GLU A 298 -4.28 -24.65 26.48
N ILE A 299 -5.28 -24.86 25.62
CA ILE A 299 -6.55 -24.15 25.64
C ILE A 299 -7.71 -25.14 25.59
N ASP A 300 -8.82 -24.75 26.19
CA ASP A 300 -10.12 -25.40 26.00
C ASP A 300 -10.87 -24.63 24.90
N VAL A 301 -11.03 -25.26 23.74
CA VAL A 301 -11.71 -24.65 22.58
C VAL A 301 -13.22 -24.82 22.73
N GLY A 302 -13.94 -23.71 22.71
CA GLY A 302 -15.39 -23.63 22.78
C GLY A 302 -16.06 -23.51 21.41
N GLU A 303 -17.23 -22.86 21.41
CA GLU A 303 -18.08 -22.75 20.23
C GLU A 303 -17.50 -21.75 19.19
N PRO A 304 -17.81 -21.95 17.89
CA PRO A 304 -17.52 -20.96 16.86
C PRO A 304 -18.21 -19.62 17.12
N LEU A 305 -17.47 -18.53 17.01
CA LEU A 305 -17.96 -17.17 17.22
C LEU A 305 -18.48 -16.54 15.91
N ALA A 306 -17.62 -16.54 14.89
CA ALA A 306 -17.90 -15.95 13.59
C ALA A 306 -16.99 -16.55 12.50
N SER A 307 -17.36 -16.37 11.24
CA SER A 307 -16.48 -16.65 10.11
C SER A 307 -16.54 -15.54 9.08
N VAL A 308 -15.39 -15.17 8.52
CA VAL A 308 -15.27 -14.09 7.54
C VAL A 308 -14.39 -14.50 6.37
N ASP A 309 -14.91 -14.30 5.16
CA ASP A 309 -14.12 -14.45 3.93
C ASP A 309 -13.28 -13.20 3.69
N HIS A 310 -12.01 -13.35 3.36
CA HIS A 310 -11.12 -12.25 3.03
C HIS A 310 -10.27 -12.55 1.79
N GLU A 311 -10.12 -11.57 0.91
CA GLU A 311 -9.34 -11.70 -0.32
C GLU A 311 -8.02 -10.94 -0.24
N TYR A 312 -6.93 -11.63 -0.55
CA TYR A 312 -5.65 -11.03 -0.86
C TYR A 312 -5.34 -11.17 -2.36
N THR A 313 -4.34 -10.44 -2.84
CA THR A 313 -3.98 -10.43 -4.27
C THR A 313 -3.56 -11.80 -4.79
N HIS A 314 -2.98 -12.64 -3.92
CA HIS A 314 -2.38 -13.92 -4.27
C HIS A 314 -3.11 -15.14 -3.70
N LEU A 315 -4.04 -14.98 -2.75
CA LEU A 315 -4.85 -16.05 -2.15
C LEU A 315 -6.15 -15.47 -1.57
N SER A 316 -7.14 -16.31 -1.31
CA SER A 316 -8.28 -15.97 -0.44
C SER A 316 -8.27 -16.83 0.81
N ILE A 317 -8.83 -16.31 1.91
CA ILE A 317 -8.99 -17.06 3.15
C ILE A 317 -10.45 -17.06 3.61
N THR A 318 -10.84 -18.10 4.33
CA THR A 318 -11.94 -18.06 5.30
C THR A 318 -11.33 -18.10 6.69
N LEU A 319 -11.57 -17.06 7.50
CA LEU A 319 -11.10 -16.99 8.88
C LEU A 319 -12.23 -17.39 9.83
N HIS A 320 -12.05 -18.47 10.56
CA HIS A 320 -12.99 -18.98 11.57
C HIS A 320 -12.53 -18.56 12.96
N ALA A 321 -13.25 -17.63 13.59
CA ALA A 321 -13.00 -17.26 14.97
C ALA A 321 -13.72 -18.23 15.91
N LEU A 322 -12.99 -18.79 16.88
CA LEU A 322 -13.54 -19.66 17.92
C LEU A 322 -13.29 -19.05 19.29
N GLN A 323 -14.24 -19.24 20.20
CA GLN A 323 -14.01 -18.95 21.61
C GLN A 323 -13.06 -19.99 22.19
N ALA A 324 -12.14 -19.58 23.04
CA ALA A 324 -11.29 -20.50 23.77
C ALA A 324 -10.92 -19.92 25.14
N HIS A 325 -10.51 -20.80 26.05
CA HIS A 325 -10.02 -20.42 27.38
C HIS A 325 -8.64 -21.00 27.62
N TRP A 326 -7.74 -20.19 28.16
CA TRP A 326 -6.44 -20.66 28.63
C TRP A 326 -6.62 -21.70 29.73
N ARG A 327 -5.90 -22.81 29.62
CA ARG A 327 -5.93 -23.91 30.59
C ARG A 327 -4.61 -24.10 31.31
N ALA A 328 -3.51 -24.15 30.56
CA ALA A 328 -2.18 -24.42 31.12
C ALA A 328 -1.05 -23.88 30.23
N GLY A 329 0.15 -23.80 30.81
CA GLY A 329 1.35 -23.29 30.14
C GLY A 329 1.49 -21.77 30.20
N GLU A 330 2.68 -21.28 29.88
CA GLU A 330 2.96 -19.84 29.72
C GLU A 330 3.30 -19.60 28.24
N PRO A 331 2.70 -18.59 27.57
CA PRO A 331 2.94 -18.38 26.16
C PRO A 331 4.42 -18.13 25.84
N GLN A 332 4.89 -18.69 24.74
CA GLN A 332 6.27 -18.58 24.25
C GLN A 332 6.29 -18.00 22.83
N THR A 333 7.40 -17.40 22.44
CA THR A 333 7.61 -16.87 21.08
C THR A 333 8.23 -17.93 20.17
N ILE A 334 7.47 -18.99 19.84
CA ILE A 334 7.96 -20.08 18.97
C ILE A 334 7.62 -19.79 17.51
N GLY A 335 6.33 -19.66 17.21
CA GLY A 335 5.81 -19.31 15.88
C GLY A 335 5.48 -17.82 15.73
N VAL A 336 5.63 -17.05 16.80
CA VAL A 336 5.23 -15.64 16.90
C VAL A 336 6.41 -14.77 17.33
N ASP A 337 6.39 -13.50 16.94
CA ASP A 337 7.42 -12.52 17.31
C ASP A 337 7.23 -12.00 18.74
N ALA A 338 5.98 -11.83 19.16
CA ALA A 338 5.58 -11.39 20.48
C ALA A 338 4.16 -11.87 20.78
N TRP A 339 3.75 -11.77 22.04
CA TRP A 339 2.37 -12.04 22.48
C TRP A 339 2.03 -11.14 23.66
N GLU A 340 0.76 -10.80 23.83
CA GLU A 340 0.27 -9.98 24.94
C GLU A 340 -1.14 -10.38 25.40
N TRP A 341 -1.37 -10.30 26.71
CA TRP A 341 -2.70 -10.39 27.31
C TRP A 341 -3.30 -8.99 27.45
N VAL A 342 -4.32 -8.70 26.65
CA VAL A 342 -4.91 -7.36 26.51
C VAL A 342 -6.38 -7.36 26.93
N THR A 343 -6.92 -6.21 27.33
CA THR A 343 -8.37 -6.07 27.48
C THR A 343 -9.04 -5.80 26.13
N VAL A 344 -10.37 -5.93 26.07
CA VAL A 344 -11.13 -5.64 24.85
C VAL A 344 -10.93 -4.19 24.40
N GLU A 345 -10.88 -3.26 25.35
CA GLU A 345 -10.71 -1.83 25.09
C GLU A 345 -9.34 -1.51 24.48
N GLN A 346 -8.32 -2.32 24.79
CA GLN A 346 -6.97 -2.15 24.26
C GLN A 346 -6.82 -2.66 22.82
N LEU A 347 -7.77 -3.43 22.27
CA LEU A 347 -7.67 -3.95 20.90
C LEU A 347 -7.48 -2.85 19.85
N ASP A 348 -8.03 -1.66 20.11
CA ASP A 348 -7.91 -0.50 19.23
C ASP A 348 -6.52 0.15 19.26
N ASP A 349 -5.64 -0.23 20.17
CA ASP A 349 -4.25 0.25 20.20
C ASP A 349 -3.34 -0.57 19.28
N TYR A 350 -3.74 -1.80 18.93
CA TYR A 350 -2.94 -2.71 18.11
C TYR A 350 -3.28 -2.58 16.62
N ALA A 351 -2.26 -2.68 15.76
CA ALA A 351 -2.47 -2.77 14.32
C ALA A 351 -2.77 -4.22 13.93
N MET A 352 -3.98 -4.46 13.43
CA MET A 352 -4.46 -5.81 13.13
C MET A 352 -4.80 -6.00 11.64
N PRO A 353 -4.78 -7.24 11.13
CA PRO A 353 -5.30 -7.54 9.80
C PRO A 353 -6.78 -7.15 9.67
N ARG A 354 -7.20 -6.78 8.46
CA ARG A 354 -8.61 -6.46 8.17
C ARG A 354 -9.53 -7.66 8.41
N ALA A 355 -9.04 -8.89 8.27
CA ALA A 355 -9.81 -10.10 8.56
C ALA A 355 -10.20 -10.17 10.05
N ASP A 356 -9.25 -9.99 10.96
CA ASP A 356 -9.48 -9.94 12.40
C ASP A 356 -10.40 -8.80 12.81
N ARG A 357 -10.17 -7.59 12.27
CA ARG A 357 -11.09 -6.44 12.51
C ARG A 357 -12.52 -6.75 12.09
N ARG A 358 -12.71 -7.49 11.00
CA ARG A 358 -14.05 -7.92 10.54
C ARG A 358 -14.71 -8.95 11.46
N ILE A 359 -13.93 -9.76 12.20
CA ILE A 359 -14.49 -10.62 13.26
C ILE A 359 -15.14 -9.74 14.33
N LEU A 360 -14.43 -8.72 14.81
CA LEU A 360 -14.94 -7.78 15.83
C LEU A 360 -16.19 -7.04 15.34
N GLU A 361 -16.14 -6.48 14.11
CA GLU A 361 -17.27 -5.81 13.48
C GLU A 361 -18.49 -6.74 13.37
N ARG A 362 -18.28 -8.01 13.00
CA ARG A 362 -19.36 -9.00 12.85
C ARG A 362 -19.98 -9.36 14.20
N LEU A 363 -19.15 -9.58 15.22
CA LEU A 363 -19.61 -9.90 16.57
C LEU A 363 -20.46 -8.75 17.16
N ALA A 364 -19.99 -7.51 17.00
CA ALA A 364 -20.76 -6.34 17.40
C ALA A 364 -22.09 -6.22 16.64
N ALA A 365 -22.09 -6.45 15.32
CA ALA A 365 -23.30 -6.39 14.49
C ALA A 365 -24.33 -7.48 14.84
N ASP A 366 -23.87 -8.65 15.27
CA ASP A 366 -24.72 -9.76 15.72
C ASP A 366 -25.25 -9.55 17.16
N GLY A 367 -24.97 -8.40 17.80
CA GLY A 367 -25.36 -8.12 19.18
C GLY A 367 -24.60 -8.95 20.22
N ARG A 368 -23.43 -9.47 19.85
CA ARG A 368 -22.54 -10.29 20.67
C ARG A 368 -21.13 -9.69 20.68
N PRO A 369 -20.96 -8.40 21.05
CA PRO A 369 -19.62 -7.82 21.13
C PRO A 369 -18.76 -8.64 22.07
N LEU A 370 -17.44 -8.61 21.88
CA LEU A 370 -16.55 -9.17 22.89
C LEU A 370 -16.74 -8.36 24.18
N GLU A 371 -17.23 -9.01 25.22
CA GLU A 371 -17.32 -8.45 26.56
C GLU A 371 -16.33 -9.22 27.44
N PRO A 372 -15.73 -8.57 28.46
CA PRO A 372 -14.85 -9.25 29.41
C PRO A 372 -15.58 -10.47 29.97
N ASP A 373 -15.03 -11.68 29.76
CA ASP A 373 -15.66 -12.90 30.24
C ASP A 373 -15.59 -12.93 31.78
N PRO A 374 -16.70 -12.70 32.50
CA PRO A 374 -16.68 -12.63 33.96
C PRO A 374 -16.61 -14.03 34.60
N ALA A 375 -16.66 -15.09 33.80
CA ALA A 375 -16.65 -16.47 34.23
C ALA A 375 -15.48 -17.20 33.55
N GLY A 376 -14.27 -17.03 34.09
CA GLY A 376 -13.18 -17.99 33.85
C GLY A 376 -13.65 -19.43 34.09
N PRO A 377 -12.94 -20.44 33.55
CA PRO A 377 -13.43 -21.82 33.49
C PRO A 377 -13.94 -22.29 34.86
N LYS A 378 -15.21 -22.74 34.89
CA LYS A 378 -15.86 -23.30 36.08
C LYS A 378 -15.27 -24.63 36.49
#